data_AF-A0A1D2IF78-F1
#
_entry.id   AF-A0A1D2IF78-F1
#
_cell.length_a   1.000
_cell.length_b   1.000
_cell.length_c   1.000
_cell.angle_alpha   90.00
_cell.angle_beta   90.00
_cell.angle_gamma   90.00
#
_symmetry.space_group_name_H-M   'P 1'
#
loop_
_entity.id
_entity.type
_entity.pdbx_description
1 polymer ?
#
loop_
_entity_poly.entity_id
_entity_poly.type
_entity_poly.pdbx_seq_one_letter_code
_entity_poly.pdbx_strand_id
1 'polypeptide(L)'
;MKRILIRSGKSPLRVATPTEFIHQDLIGTNTGNLLFSDSAHKMLSAPDTEVVSNGIRTDPSARRAAEINEQYDVFVVPLANAFRRSFQVSLDRLSTLVEQLTIPVVVFGVGAQTGADYDTGELKPIEASVRRFVSAVLDRSASIGVRGELTARYLTDMGFPADRVDIIGCPSMFLYGDTFPAVRAVELTAASRIALNLSPDAVPVGDIAGLARTAWERYPHLLYYAQNLVDAELLLWGDLTPETGVEDPFPLQLSHDLLRENKVRMPLDPAAWIDELRGHDFAYGTRIHGNIAALLAGTPSVVLTHDSRTLELCRYFDIPHVPIDSVSADTDPRDLYEYADYSAMTKYHGERFERITAFLDRNDLRNTYSHGDGGAAFDARLAALGLPASMPVWDGSDDGHMRYRVSRLRERIAVANTRIDKRVRENKELRTRLAAAEERADENSLRLAAAQKELAATHKRLAALERRIGGIEKRAMVRIVPAVRRRVRRLSKPGEKG
;
A
#
# COMPACT_ATOMS: atom_id res chain seq x y z
N MET A 1 -32.60 -0.65 14.43
CA MET A 1 -31.83 -0.16 13.27
C MET A 1 -30.43 -0.73 13.43
N LYS A 2 -29.94 -1.53 12.48
CA LYS A 2 -28.61 -2.15 12.50
C LYS A 2 -27.56 -1.10 12.17
N ARG A 3 -26.56 -0.91 13.02
CA ARG A 3 -25.51 0.10 12.86
C ARG A 3 -24.28 -0.53 12.26
N ILE A 4 -23.95 -0.14 11.03
CA ILE A 4 -22.84 -0.68 10.24
C ILE A 4 -21.70 0.33 10.26
N LEU A 5 -20.56 -0.08 10.79
CA LEU A 5 -19.33 0.69 10.67
C LEU A 5 -18.61 0.32 9.37
N ILE A 6 -18.22 1.31 8.56
CA ILE A 6 -17.47 1.08 7.32
C ILE A 6 -16.09 1.73 7.39
N ARG A 7 -15.06 0.96 7.06
CA ARG A 7 -13.73 1.50 6.76
C ARG A 7 -13.75 2.32 5.47
N SER A 8 -13.83 3.64 5.62
CA SER A 8 -13.97 4.60 4.51
C SER A 8 -13.44 5.96 4.96
N GLY A 9 -12.98 6.81 4.03
CA GLY A 9 -12.39 8.09 4.41
C GLY A 9 -13.42 9.14 4.79
N LYS A 10 -14.58 9.10 4.14
CA LYS A 10 -15.77 9.89 4.46
C LYS A 10 -17.03 9.08 4.19
N SER A 11 -18.16 9.55 4.71
CA SER A 11 -19.46 9.16 4.17
C SER A 11 -19.64 9.85 2.80
N PRO A 12 -20.28 9.19 1.82
CA PRO A 12 -20.65 9.84 0.56
C PRO A 12 -21.55 11.06 0.78
N LEU A 13 -22.32 11.04 1.87
CA LEU A 13 -23.24 12.12 2.23
C LEU A 13 -22.57 13.27 3.02
N ARG A 14 -21.25 13.17 3.26
CA ARG A 14 -20.44 14.26 3.82
C ARG A 14 -19.73 14.99 2.68
N VAL A 15 -20.12 16.25 2.49
CA VAL A 15 -19.38 17.19 1.64
C VAL A 15 -18.13 17.65 2.39
N ALA A 16 -16.96 17.50 1.78
CA ALA A 16 -15.69 17.94 2.33
C ALA A 16 -15.12 19.06 1.47
N THR A 17 -14.55 20.08 2.12
CA THR A 17 -13.77 21.11 1.41
C THR A 17 -12.45 20.53 0.86
N PRO A 18 -11.82 21.16 -0.15
CA PRO A 18 -10.49 20.73 -0.62
C PRO A 18 -9.45 20.65 0.50
N THR A 19 -9.51 21.59 1.45
CA THR A 19 -8.59 21.63 2.58
C THR A 19 -8.82 20.49 3.56
N GLU A 20 -10.07 20.09 3.85
CA GLU A 20 -10.36 18.92 4.68
C GLU A 20 -9.96 17.62 3.98
N PHE A 21 -10.24 17.52 2.68
CA PHE A 21 -9.88 16.38 1.84
C PHE A 21 -8.39 16.06 1.95
N ILE A 22 -7.54 17.08 1.82
CA ILE A 22 -6.08 16.94 1.96
C ILE A 22 -5.67 16.74 3.42
N HIS A 23 -6.15 17.60 4.33
CA HIS A 23 -5.67 17.62 5.72
C HIS A 23 -5.98 16.33 6.48
N GLN A 24 -7.13 15.71 6.20
CA GLN A 24 -7.58 14.48 6.86
C GLN A 24 -7.18 13.21 6.09
N ASP A 25 -6.59 13.33 4.89
CA ASP A 25 -6.37 12.23 3.95
C ASP A 25 -7.64 11.37 3.77
N LEU A 26 -8.70 12.00 3.26
CA LEU A 26 -10.00 11.34 3.06
C LEU A 26 -9.96 10.25 1.98
N ILE A 27 -8.85 10.11 1.26
CA ILE A 27 -8.70 9.16 0.15
C ILE A 27 -7.71 8.05 0.44
N GLY A 28 -6.97 8.10 1.56
CA GLY A 28 -5.99 7.07 1.88
C GLY A 28 -4.96 6.95 0.78
N THR A 29 -4.41 8.10 0.42
CA THR A 29 -3.47 8.35 -0.68
C THR A 29 -4.00 8.22 -2.11
N ASN A 30 -5.20 7.70 -2.37
CA ASN A 30 -5.73 7.55 -3.74
C ASN A 30 -7.26 7.71 -3.83
N THR A 31 -7.75 8.64 -4.68
CA THR A 31 -9.19 8.98 -4.80
C THR A 31 -10.06 7.82 -5.30
N GLY A 32 -9.48 6.85 -6.01
CA GLY A 32 -10.15 5.61 -6.38
C GLY A 32 -10.66 4.80 -5.17
N ASN A 33 -10.12 5.04 -3.97
CA ASN A 33 -10.63 4.45 -2.73
C ASN A 33 -12.05 4.93 -2.37
N LEU A 34 -12.43 6.14 -2.78
CA LEU A 34 -13.77 6.65 -2.56
C LEU A 34 -14.80 5.89 -3.41
N LEU A 35 -14.50 5.54 -4.66
CA LEU A 35 -15.47 4.82 -5.52
C LEU A 35 -15.98 3.50 -4.92
N PHE A 36 -15.07 2.66 -4.44
CA PHE A 36 -15.47 1.37 -3.87
C PHE A 36 -16.05 1.50 -2.47
N SER A 37 -15.64 2.51 -1.69
CA SER A 37 -16.23 2.74 -0.37
C SER A 37 -17.61 3.39 -0.47
N ASP A 38 -17.82 4.33 -1.38
CA ASP A 38 -19.12 4.93 -1.66
C ASP A 38 -20.12 3.90 -2.18
N SER A 39 -19.67 3.00 -3.06
CA SER A 39 -20.50 1.87 -3.50
C SER A 39 -20.86 0.96 -2.31
N ALA A 40 -19.91 0.64 -1.42
CA ALA A 40 -20.22 -0.13 -0.22
C ALA A 40 -21.21 0.59 0.71
N HIS A 41 -21.08 1.92 0.89
CA HIS A 41 -22.04 2.73 1.65
C HIS A 41 -23.45 2.66 1.05
N LYS A 42 -23.58 2.85 -0.27
CA LYS A 42 -24.86 2.74 -0.97
C LYS A 42 -25.46 1.34 -0.82
N MET A 43 -24.68 0.31 -1.12
CA MET A 43 -25.11 -1.09 -1.03
C MET A 43 -25.68 -1.42 0.35
N LEU A 44 -25.05 -0.93 1.42
CA LEU A 44 -25.42 -1.23 2.79
C LEU A 44 -26.45 -0.25 3.39
N SER A 45 -26.93 0.73 2.61
CA SER A 45 -27.97 1.68 3.02
C SER A 45 -29.37 1.12 2.75
N ALA A 46 -29.80 0.17 3.58
CA ALA A 46 -31.16 -0.36 3.62
C ALA A 46 -32.06 0.39 4.65
N PRO A 47 -33.40 0.31 4.56
CA PRO A 47 -34.32 1.09 5.40
C PRO A 47 -34.12 0.97 6.92
N ASP A 48 -33.62 -0.17 7.39
CA ASP A 48 -33.39 -0.47 8.81
C ASP A 48 -31.91 -0.42 9.22
N THR A 49 -31.06 0.21 8.40
CA THR A 49 -29.61 0.31 8.63
C THR A 49 -29.13 1.75 8.77
N GLU A 50 -28.15 1.97 9.64
CA GLU A 50 -27.37 3.20 9.72
C GLU A 50 -25.93 2.88 9.33
N VAL A 51 -25.42 3.53 8.29
CA VAL A 51 -24.05 3.31 7.79
C VAL A 51 -23.15 4.47 8.19
N VAL A 52 -22.07 4.17 8.92
CA VAL A 52 -21.17 5.18 9.50
C VAL A 52 -19.74 4.96 9.04
N SER A 53 -19.08 6.04 8.61
CA SER A 53 -17.65 6.03 8.26
C SER A 53 -16.77 6.16 9.51
N ASN A 54 -15.71 5.36 9.63
CA ASN A 54 -14.73 5.49 10.73
C ASN A 54 -13.40 6.16 10.36
N GLY A 55 -13.28 6.68 9.14
CA GLY A 55 -12.01 7.18 8.59
C GLY A 55 -11.11 6.07 8.06
N ILE A 56 -10.12 6.44 7.23
CA ILE A 56 -9.21 5.47 6.60
C ILE A 56 -8.15 4.92 7.54
N ARG A 57 -7.76 5.71 8.55
CA ARG A 57 -6.71 5.37 9.50
C ARG A 57 -7.25 4.45 10.59
N THR A 58 -6.64 3.28 10.72
CA THR A 58 -6.97 2.35 11.80
C THR A 58 -6.39 2.83 13.13
N ASP A 59 -7.25 3.02 14.13
CA ASP A 59 -6.88 3.12 15.55
C ASP A 59 -7.03 1.73 16.22
N PRO A 60 -5.92 1.03 16.54
CA PRO A 60 -5.96 -0.30 17.13
C PRO A 60 -6.09 -0.29 18.66
N SER A 61 -6.37 0.86 19.29
CA SER A 61 -6.45 0.96 20.75
C SER A 61 -7.63 0.16 21.32
N ALA A 62 -7.45 -0.40 22.52
CA ALA A 62 -8.50 -1.13 23.23
C ALA A 62 -9.74 -0.27 23.50
N ARG A 63 -9.56 1.03 23.77
CA ARG A 63 -10.66 1.99 23.88
C ARG A 63 -11.49 2.02 22.60
N ARG A 64 -10.83 2.12 21.44
CA ARG A 64 -11.53 2.16 20.15
C ARG A 64 -12.24 0.84 19.86
N ALA A 65 -11.63 -0.30 20.16
CA ALA A 65 -12.26 -1.60 20.01
C ALA A 65 -13.53 -1.72 20.89
N ALA A 66 -13.45 -1.30 22.15
CA ALA A 66 -14.59 -1.30 23.06
C ALA A 66 -15.75 -0.40 22.56
N GLU A 67 -15.43 0.82 22.10
CA GLU A 67 -16.42 1.71 21.47
C GLU A 67 -17.09 1.07 20.25
N ILE A 68 -16.32 0.36 19.42
CA ILE A 68 -16.88 -0.29 18.23
C ILE A 68 -17.83 -1.42 18.63
N ASN A 69 -17.43 -2.26 19.59
CA ASN A 69 -18.23 -3.37 20.09
C ASN A 69 -19.53 -2.92 20.77
N GLU A 70 -19.52 -1.75 21.43
CA GLU A 70 -20.70 -1.20 22.10
C GLU A 70 -21.67 -0.54 21.12
N GLN A 71 -21.16 0.14 20.08
CA GLN A 71 -21.97 1.05 19.28
C GLN A 71 -22.43 0.48 17.93
N TYR A 72 -21.79 -0.56 17.42
CA TYR A 72 -22.05 -1.08 16.07
C TYR A 72 -22.34 -2.57 16.10
N ASP A 73 -23.16 -3.02 15.15
CA ASP A 73 -23.55 -4.42 15.02
C ASP A 73 -22.63 -5.19 14.07
N VAL A 74 -21.92 -4.50 13.18
CA VAL A 74 -20.98 -5.10 12.22
C VAL A 74 -19.95 -4.08 11.77
N PHE A 75 -18.72 -4.54 11.53
CA PHE A 75 -17.66 -3.74 10.91
C PHE A 75 -17.35 -4.25 9.50
N VAL A 76 -17.68 -3.46 8.49
CA VAL A 76 -17.39 -3.77 7.08
C VAL A 76 -16.11 -3.06 6.66
N VAL A 77 -15.22 -3.82 6.00
CA VAL A 77 -13.88 -3.37 5.63
C VAL A 77 -13.69 -3.49 4.12
N PRO A 78 -14.10 -2.47 3.33
CA PRO A 78 -13.69 -2.38 1.93
C PRO A 78 -12.18 -2.18 1.84
N LEU A 79 -11.53 -3.02 1.04
CA LEU A 79 -10.10 -2.94 0.78
C LEU A 79 -9.84 -2.87 -0.73
N ALA A 80 -8.62 -2.44 -1.05
CA ALA A 80 -8.07 -2.54 -2.39
C ALA A 80 -7.02 -3.67 -2.39
N ASN A 81 -5.83 -3.35 -2.85
CA ASN A 81 -4.61 -4.17 -2.81
C ASN A 81 -3.94 -4.19 -1.43
N ALA A 82 -4.65 -4.65 -0.39
CA ALA A 82 -4.10 -4.63 0.97
C ALA A 82 -2.95 -5.64 1.18
N PHE A 83 -2.87 -6.71 0.37
CA PHE A 83 -1.75 -7.65 0.45
C PHE A 83 -0.59 -7.18 -0.43
N ARG A 84 0.17 -6.23 0.11
CA ARG A 84 1.39 -5.68 -0.48
C ARG A 84 2.36 -5.21 0.60
N ARG A 85 3.66 -5.21 0.30
CA ARG A 85 4.71 -4.86 1.28
C ARG A 85 4.50 -3.49 1.94
N SER A 86 4.19 -2.47 1.15
CA SER A 86 4.00 -1.10 1.66
C SER A 86 2.80 -0.93 2.59
N PHE A 87 1.87 -1.90 2.62
CA PHE A 87 0.67 -1.85 3.48
C PHE A 87 0.78 -2.72 4.74
N GLN A 88 1.87 -3.48 4.92
CA GLN A 88 2.02 -4.43 6.03
C GLN A 88 1.72 -3.81 7.41
N VAL A 89 2.30 -2.64 7.70
CA VAL A 89 2.07 -1.95 8.99
C VAL A 89 0.60 -1.59 9.20
N SER A 90 -0.10 -1.16 8.14
CA SER A 90 -1.53 -0.84 8.23
C SER A 90 -2.38 -2.10 8.37
N LEU A 91 -1.97 -3.19 7.71
CA LEU A 91 -2.60 -4.50 7.84
C LEU A 91 -2.47 -5.03 9.27
N ASP A 92 -1.28 -4.97 9.88
CA ASP A 92 -1.05 -5.41 11.26
C ASP A 92 -1.85 -4.61 12.29
N ARG A 93 -2.01 -3.29 12.08
CA ARG A 93 -2.89 -2.45 12.90
C ARG A 93 -4.35 -2.88 12.76
N LEU A 94 -4.78 -3.18 11.53
CA LEU A 94 -6.14 -3.66 11.27
C LEU A 94 -6.38 -5.03 11.91
N SER A 95 -5.45 -5.98 11.78
CA SER A 95 -5.52 -7.27 12.49
C SER A 95 -5.65 -7.09 13.99
N THR A 96 -4.83 -6.21 14.57
CA THR A 96 -4.86 -5.91 16.01
C THR A 96 -6.22 -5.36 16.45
N LEU A 97 -6.85 -4.50 15.64
CA LEU A 97 -8.21 -4.03 15.92
C LEU A 97 -9.22 -5.18 15.82
N VAL A 98 -9.22 -5.91 14.70
CA VAL A 98 -10.17 -6.99 14.42
C VAL A 98 -10.14 -8.08 15.50
N GLU A 99 -8.96 -8.47 15.97
CA GLU A 99 -8.78 -9.45 17.05
C GLU A 99 -9.46 -9.05 18.37
N GLN A 100 -9.67 -7.75 18.61
CA GLN A 100 -10.34 -7.21 19.81
C GLN A 100 -11.85 -7.02 19.62
N LEU A 101 -12.38 -7.17 18.40
CA LEU A 101 -13.80 -7.00 18.14
C LEU A 101 -14.59 -8.27 18.52
N THR A 102 -15.78 -8.07 19.07
CA THR A 102 -16.75 -9.13 19.41
C THR A 102 -17.91 -9.19 18.41
N ILE A 103 -17.98 -8.22 17.50
CA ILE A 103 -18.97 -8.12 16.43
C ILE A 103 -18.44 -8.74 15.14
N PRO A 104 -19.32 -9.12 14.19
CA PRO A 104 -18.90 -9.57 12.86
C PRO A 104 -18.00 -8.56 12.14
N VAL A 105 -17.03 -9.08 11.38
CA VAL A 105 -16.10 -8.27 10.58
C VAL A 105 -16.08 -8.80 9.15
N VAL A 106 -16.62 -8.03 8.21
CA VAL A 106 -16.77 -8.49 6.82
C VAL A 106 -15.81 -7.71 5.91
N VAL A 107 -14.83 -8.40 5.34
CA VAL A 107 -13.92 -7.81 4.35
C VAL A 107 -14.58 -7.79 2.99
N PHE A 108 -14.80 -6.58 2.48
CA PHE A 108 -15.59 -6.35 1.28
C PHE A 108 -14.70 -6.10 0.06
N GLY A 109 -14.04 -7.17 -0.37
CA GLY A 109 -13.11 -7.15 -1.49
C GLY A 109 -11.70 -6.77 -1.03
N VAL A 110 -10.76 -7.70 -1.15
CA VAL A 110 -9.32 -7.47 -0.95
C VAL A 110 -8.53 -8.11 -2.09
N GLY A 111 -7.40 -7.49 -2.45
CA GLY A 111 -6.52 -7.95 -3.51
C GLY A 111 -5.08 -8.12 -3.05
N ALA A 112 -4.39 -9.09 -3.65
CA ALA A 112 -2.94 -9.20 -3.66
C ALA A 112 -2.32 -8.33 -4.76
N GLN A 113 -1.12 -7.83 -4.52
CA GLN A 113 -0.36 -7.08 -5.52
C GLN A 113 1.06 -7.64 -5.65
N THR A 114 1.30 -8.19 -6.82
CA THR A 114 2.58 -8.66 -7.37
C THR A 114 2.84 -8.05 -8.75
N GLY A 115 3.95 -8.40 -9.38
CA GLY A 115 4.18 -8.21 -10.82
C GLY A 115 3.07 -8.82 -11.70
N ALA A 116 3.02 -8.42 -12.98
CA ALA A 116 2.02 -8.87 -13.95
C ALA A 116 2.12 -10.37 -14.30
N ASP A 117 3.27 -10.99 -14.01
CA ASP A 117 3.56 -12.43 -14.10
C ASP A 117 2.95 -13.26 -12.95
N TYR A 118 2.38 -12.59 -11.95
CA TYR A 118 1.72 -13.19 -10.80
C TYR A 118 2.64 -13.98 -9.85
N ASP A 119 3.92 -13.61 -9.77
CA ASP A 119 4.83 -14.22 -8.80
C ASP A 119 4.50 -13.80 -7.36
N THR A 120 3.83 -14.69 -6.61
CA THR A 120 3.52 -14.50 -5.19
C THR A 120 4.74 -14.60 -4.28
N GLY A 121 5.92 -14.99 -4.80
CA GLY A 121 7.19 -14.98 -4.08
C GLY A 121 7.53 -13.61 -3.47
N GLU A 122 7.10 -12.53 -4.11
CA GLU A 122 7.26 -11.16 -3.59
C GLU A 122 6.52 -10.92 -2.27
N LEU A 123 5.44 -11.66 -2.02
CA LEU A 123 4.59 -11.53 -0.84
C LEU A 123 5.08 -12.34 0.37
N LYS A 124 6.06 -13.24 0.20
CA LYS A 124 6.64 -14.05 1.30
C LYS A 124 6.95 -13.25 2.57
N PRO A 125 7.57 -12.06 2.51
CA PRO A 125 7.89 -11.29 3.72
C PRO A 125 6.67 -10.83 4.54
N ILE A 126 5.47 -10.81 3.93
CA ILE A 126 4.23 -10.35 4.58
C ILE A 126 3.23 -11.47 4.85
N GLU A 127 3.51 -12.72 4.45
CA GLU A 127 2.59 -13.86 4.59
C GLU A 127 2.12 -14.05 6.04
N ALA A 128 2.98 -13.83 7.02
CA ALA A 128 2.60 -13.90 8.44
C ALA A 128 1.53 -12.86 8.80
N SER A 129 1.68 -11.61 8.32
CA SER A 129 0.70 -10.54 8.51
C SER A 129 -0.61 -10.83 7.77
N VAL A 130 -0.53 -11.34 6.53
CA VAL A 130 -1.71 -11.74 5.73
C VAL A 130 -2.46 -12.86 6.43
N ARG A 131 -1.76 -13.93 6.85
CA ARG A 131 -2.35 -15.07 7.54
C ARG A 131 -3.06 -14.63 8.82
N ARG A 132 -2.40 -13.81 9.64
CA ARG A 132 -2.98 -13.25 10.87
C ARG A 132 -4.26 -12.47 10.58
N PHE A 133 -4.22 -11.58 9.58
CA PHE A 133 -5.38 -10.78 9.19
C PHE A 133 -6.56 -11.65 8.74
N VAL A 134 -6.32 -12.56 7.79
CA VAL A 134 -7.38 -13.39 7.20
C VAL A 134 -7.96 -14.35 8.24
N SER A 135 -7.14 -14.93 9.12
CA SER A 135 -7.63 -15.72 10.26
C SER A 135 -8.54 -14.89 11.16
N ALA A 136 -8.11 -13.69 11.58
CA ALA A 136 -8.91 -12.85 12.47
C ALA A 136 -10.26 -12.42 11.87
N VAL A 137 -10.32 -12.23 10.55
CA VAL A 137 -11.54 -11.95 9.79
C VAL A 137 -12.43 -13.19 9.69
N LEU A 138 -11.88 -14.35 9.31
CA LEU A 138 -12.65 -15.59 9.16
C LEU A 138 -13.17 -16.15 10.49
N ASP A 139 -12.56 -15.78 11.62
CA ASP A 139 -13.11 -16.07 12.96
C ASP A 139 -14.42 -15.29 13.24
N ARG A 140 -14.72 -14.25 12.44
CA ARG A 140 -15.83 -13.30 12.64
C ARG A 140 -16.72 -13.12 11.41
N SER A 141 -16.49 -13.90 10.36
CA SER A 141 -17.15 -13.75 9.05
C SER A 141 -17.44 -15.11 8.46
N ALA A 142 -18.58 -15.27 7.79
CA ALA A 142 -18.89 -16.51 7.07
C ALA A 142 -17.95 -16.73 5.89
N SER A 143 -17.40 -15.67 5.30
CA SER A 143 -16.37 -15.72 4.26
C SER A 143 -15.59 -14.40 4.17
N ILE A 144 -14.51 -14.40 3.40
CA ILE A 144 -13.78 -13.19 2.99
C ILE A 144 -14.01 -12.91 1.50
N GLY A 145 -14.40 -11.67 1.18
CA GLY A 145 -14.55 -11.24 -0.21
C GLY A 145 -13.21 -10.83 -0.81
N VAL A 146 -12.84 -11.41 -1.96
CA VAL A 146 -11.62 -11.09 -2.71
C VAL A 146 -11.93 -10.51 -4.10
N ARG A 147 -10.96 -9.77 -4.66
CA ARG A 147 -11.12 -9.03 -5.91
C ARG A 147 -11.01 -9.86 -7.20
N GLY A 148 -10.51 -11.10 -7.11
CA GLY A 148 -10.38 -11.98 -8.27
C GLY A 148 -9.77 -13.33 -7.92
N GLU A 149 -9.57 -14.14 -8.95
CA GLU A 149 -9.08 -15.52 -8.86
C GLU A 149 -7.62 -15.60 -8.39
N LEU A 150 -6.78 -14.61 -8.66
CA LEU A 150 -5.38 -14.61 -8.22
C LEU A 150 -5.32 -14.51 -6.70
N THR A 151 -6.03 -13.54 -6.14
CA THR A 151 -6.07 -13.34 -4.69
C THR A 151 -6.75 -14.53 -4.01
N ALA A 152 -7.78 -15.11 -4.63
CA ALA A 152 -8.38 -16.35 -4.13
C ALA A 152 -7.35 -17.49 -4.05
N ARG A 153 -6.62 -17.75 -5.15
CA ARG A 153 -5.57 -18.77 -5.22
C ARG A 153 -4.48 -18.53 -4.17
N TYR A 154 -4.02 -17.29 -4.03
CA TYR A 154 -3.01 -16.92 -3.02
C TYR A 154 -3.46 -17.30 -1.59
N LEU A 155 -4.73 -17.08 -1.24
CA LEU A 155 -5.26 -17.47 0.07
C LEU A 155 -5.45 -18.99 0.20
N THR A 156 -5.90 -19.68 -0.86
CA THR A 156 -6.05 -21.15 -0.82
C THR A 156 -4.70 -21.86 -0.73
N ASP A 157 -3.68 -21.38 -1.44
CA ASP A 157 -2.31 -21.91 -1.37
C ASP A 157 -1.68 -21.68 0.01
N MET A 158 -2.12 -20.63 0.71
CA MET A 158 -1.77 -20.36 2.10
C MET A 158 -2.47 -21.31 3.09
N GLY A 159 -3.46 -22.09 2.64
CA GLY A 159 -4.19 -23.08 3.44
C GLY A 159 -5.54 -22.61 3.97
N PHE A 160 -6.07 -21.48 3.49
CA PHE A 160 -7.45 -21.10 3.79
C PHE A 160 -8.43 -21.90 2.94
N PRO A 161 -9.56 -22.36 3.52
CA PRO A 161 -10.48 -23.24 2.80
C PRO A 161 -11.21 -22.45 1.70
N ALA A 162 -11.24 -23.02 0.49
CA ALA A 162 -11.73 -22.35 -0.71
C ALA A 162 -13.20 -21.92 -0.61
N ASP A 163 -14.02 -22.68 0.12
CA ASP A 163 -15.43 -22.35 0.35
C ASP A 163 -15.61 -21.14 1.27
N ARG A 164 -14.57 -20.65 1.95
CA ARG A 164 -14.59 -19.45 2.79
C ARG A 164 -13.97 -18.23 2.10
N VAL A 165 -13.59 -18.34 0.83
CA VAL A 165 -12.98 -17.26 0.03
C VAL A 165 -13.87 -16.99 -1.19
N ASP A 166 -14.64 -15.91 -1.14
CA ASP A 166 -15.62 -15.58 -2.19
C ASP A 166 -15.05 -14.53 -3.16
N ILE A 167 -15.07 -14.84 -4.46
CA ILE A 167 -14.61 -13.91 -5.51
C ILE A 167 -15.75 -12.97 -5.89
N ILE A 168 -15.66 -11.72 -5.44
CA ILE A 168 -16.73 -10.72 -5.59
C ILE A 168 -16.31 -9.49 -6.42
N GLY A 169 -15.03 -9.38 -6.78
CA GLY A 169 -14.53 -8.22 -7.50
C GLY A 169 -14.43 -6.96 -6.62
N CYS A 170 -14.58 -5.80 -7.25
CA CYS A 170 -14.61 -4.51 -6.60
C CYS A 170 -16.04 -3.99 -6.54
N PRO A 171 -16.55 -3.54 -5.37
CA PRO A 171 -17.92 -3.05 -5.26
C PRO A 171 -18.21 -1.80 -6.12
N SER A 172 -17.17 -1.09 -6.58
CA SER A 172 -17.34 0.07 -7.48
C SER A 172 -18.10 -0.26 -8.77
N MET A 173 -18.03 -1.48 -9.27
CA MET A 173 -18.74 -1.88 -10.48
C MET A 173 -20.26 -1.96 -10.29
N PHE A 174 -20.75 -2.02 -9.05
CA PHE A 174 -22.15 -2.24 -8.71
C PHE A 174 -22.82 -1.00 -8.11
N LEU A 175 -22.32 0.20 -8.40
CA LEU A 175 -22.91 1.46 -7.94
C LEU A 175 -24.38 1.63 -8.39
N TYR A 176 -24.75 1.04 -9.53
CA TYR A 176 -26.11 1.08 -10.09
C TYR A 176 -26.82 -0.29 -10.02
N GLY A 177 -26.38 -1.17 -9.11
CA GLY A 177 -27.00 -2.47 -8.89
C GLY A 177 -26.71 -3.49 -9.99
N ASP A 178 -27.75 -4.23 -10.38
CA ASP A 178 -27.75 -5.27 -11.42
C ASP A 178 -27.68 -4.71 -12.84
N THR A 179 -27.82 -3.40 -12.98
CA THR A 179 -27.66 -2.69 -14.25
C THR A 179 -26.31 -1.97 -14.32
N PHE A 180 -25.80 -1.83 -15.54
CA PHE A 180 -24.62 -1.05 -15.84
C PHE A 180 -24.95 -0.01 -16.92
N PRO A 181 -24.45 1.24 -16.84
CA PRO A 181 -24.69 2.24 -17.86
C PRO A 181 -24.27 1.76 -19.25
N ALA A 182 -25.09 2.04 -20.25
CA ALA A 182 -24.72 1.75 -21.63
C ALA A 182 -23.46 2.56 -22.00
N VAL A 183 -22.42 1.87 -22.46
CA VAL A 183 -21.21 2.51 -22.97
C VAL A 183 -21.55 3.18 -24.29
N ARG A 184 -21.35 4.50 -24.38
CA ARG A 184 -21.67 5.26 -25.59
C ARG A 184 -20.70 4.92 -26.71
N ALA A 185 -21.25 4.60 -27.88
CA ALA A 185 -20.49 4.56 -29.11
C ALA A 185 -20.22 5.99 -29.57
N VAL A 186 -18.95 6.30 -29.83
CA VAL A 186 -18.47 7.58 -30.35
C VAL A 186 -17.51 7.36 -31.52
N GLU A 187 -17.30 8.39 -32.33
CA GLU A 187 -16.18 8.43 -33.29
C GLU A 187 -15.15 9.42 -32.74
N LEU A 188 -13.93 8.95 -32.47
CA LEU A 188 -12.89 9.81 -31.92
C LEU A 188 -12.28 10.69 -33.02
N THR A 189 -12.35 12.00 -32.83
CA THR A 189 -11.75 13.01 -33.71
C THR A 189 -10.78 13.88 -32.91
N ALA A 190 -10.02 14.75 -33.55
CA ALA A 190 -9.16 15.70 -32.84
C ALA A 190 -9.94 16.62 -31.86
N ALA A 191 -11.24 16.84 -32.09
CA ALA A 191 -12.09 17.63 -31.19
C ALA A 191 -12.63 16.83 -29.99
N SER A 192 -12.35 15.52 -29.92
CA SER A 192 -12.85 14.66 -28.86
C SER A 192 -12.24 15.02 -27.51
N ARG A 193 -13.05 14.88 -26.46
CA ARG A 193 -12.66 15.12 -25.07
C ARG A 193 -12.12 13.84 -24.46
N ILE A 194 -10.80 13.75 -24.33
CA ILE A 194 -10.11 12.59 -23.78
C ILE A 194 -9.85 12.78 -22.29
N ALA A 195 -10.17 11.76 -21.48
CA ALA A 195 -9.81 11.70 -20.07
C ALA A 195 -8.63 10.76 -19.86
N LEU A 196 -7.51 11.29 -19.38
CA LEU A 196 -6.31 10.53 -19.08
C LEU A 196 -6.16 10.31 -17.58
N ASN A 197 -5.74 9.12 -17.16
CA ASN A 197 -5.41 8.83 -15.76
C ASN A 197 -4.16 7.95 -15.67
N LEU A 198 -3.11 8.41 -15.01
CA LEU A 198 -1.86 7.65 -14.96
C LEU A 198 -1.34 7.48 -13.52
N SER A 199 -0.59 6.40 -13.33
CA SER A 199 0.08 6.04 -12.09
C SER A 199 1.58 6.22 -12.27
N PRO A 200 2.28 6.99 -11.41
CA PRO A 200 3.73 7.04 -11.40
C PRO A 200 4.37 5.64 -11.23
N ASP A 201 3.66 4.72 -10.56
CA ASP A 201 4.10 3.32 -10.39
C ASP A 201 4.23 2.56 -11.73
N ALA A 202 3.64 3.07 -12.82
CA ALA A 202 3.74 2.47 -14.14
C ALA A 202 4.95 2.96 -14.97
N VAL A 203 5.63 4.02 -14.52
CA VAL A 203 6.84 4.56 -15.20
C VAL A 203 7.92 3.49 -15.45
N PRO A 204 8.20 2.56 -14.52
CA PRO A 204 9.21 1.53 -14.75
C PRO A 204 8.78 0.43 -15.76
N VAL A 205 7.50 0.38 -16.14
CA VAL A 205 6.92 -0.71 -16.94
C VAL A 205 6.69 -0.29 -18.40
N GLY A 206 6.29 0.96 -18.64
CA GLY A 206 6.08 1.47 -19.99
C GLY A 206 6.10 3.00 -20.06
N ASP A 207 6.19 3.56 -21.26
CA ASP A 207 6.35 5.00 -21.50
C ASP A 207 5.03 5.79 -21.33
N ILE A 208 4.57 5.91 -20.08
CA ILE A 208 3.37 6.69 -19.74
C ILE A 208 3.53 8.18 -20.05
N ALA A 209 4.74 8.72 -20.03
CA ALA A 209 5.02 10.12 -20.35
C ALA A 209 4.84 10.36 -21.85
N GLY A 210 5.36 9.46 -22.68
CA GLY A 210 5.14 9.46 -24.12
C GLY A 210 3.66 9.35 -24.49
N LEU A 211 2.94 8.41 -23.88
CA LEU A 211 1.49 8.28 -24.08
C LEU A 211 0.72 9.54 -23.71
N ALA A 212 1.08 10.19 -22.60
CA ALA A 212 0.47 11.46 -22.18
C ALA A 212 0.76 12.59 -23.18
N ARG A 213 2.01 12.71 -23.62
CA ARG A 213 2.45 13.70 -24.62
C ARG A 213 1.71 13.50 -25.95
N THR A 214 1.66 12.28 -26.47
CA THR A 214 0.98 11.96 -27.73
C THR A 214 -0.50 12.33 -27.69
N ALA A 215 -1.19 12.02 -26.59
CA ALA A 215 -2.59 12.42 -26.45
C ALA A 215 -2.77 13.93 -26.29
N TRP A 216 -1.88 14.60 -25.56
CA TRP A 216 -1.92 16.05 -25.39
C TRP A 216 -1.73 16.80 -26.72
N GLU A 217 -0.77 16.37 -27.55
CA GLU A 217 -0.51 16.96 -28.86
C GLU A 217 -1.67 16.78 -29.85
N ARG A 218 -2.39 15.64 -29.77
CA ARG A 218 -3.45 15.27 -30.73
C ARG A 218 -4.85 15.74 -30.33
N TYR A 219 -5.13 15.86 -29.04
CA TYR A 219 -6.46 16.14 -28.49
C TYR A 219 -6.44 17.42 -27.64
N PRO A 220 -6.75 18.61 -28.21
CA PRO A 220 -6.69 19.88 -27.51
C PRO A 220 -7.61 19.99 -26.29
N HIS A 221 -8.63 19.13 -26.18
CA HIS A 221 -9.56 19.07 -25.05
C HIS A 221 -9.23 17.97 -24.04
N LEU A 222 -8.03 17.38 -24.10
CA LEU A 222 -7.54 16.42 -23.10
C LEU A 222 -7.59 17.02 -21.69
N LEU A 223 -8.11 16.23 -20.74
CA LEU A 223 -7.98 16.46 -19.31
C LEU A 223 -7.30 15.26 -18.64
N TYR A 224 -6.38 15.55 -17.72
CA TYR A 224 -5.70 14.58 -16.89
C TYR A 224 -6.33 14.53 -15.50
N TYR A 225 -6.92 13.39 -15.14
CA TYR A 225 -7.47 13.15 -13.81
C TYR A 225 -6.41 12.53 -12.91
N ALA A 226 -5.79 13.39 -12.11
CA ALA A 226 -4.89 13.01 -11.04
C ALA A 226 -5.66 12.28 -9.92
N GLN A 227 -4.98 11.45 -9.15
CA GLN A 227 -5.67 10.59 -8.17
C GLN A 227 -4.95 10.45 -6.84
N ASN A 228 -3.69 10.85 -6.73
CA ASN A 228 -2.95 10.72 -5.47
C ASN A 228 -3.12 11.96 -4.59
N LEU A 229 -2.94 11.78 -3.28
CA LEU A 229 -2.92 12.88 -2.33
C LEU A 229 -1.83 13.92 -2.65
N VAL A 230 -0.66 13.48 -3.14
CA VAL A 230 0.43 14.38 -3.54
C VAL A 230 0.05 15.26 -4.74
N ASP A 231 -0.80 14.77 -5.63
CA ASP A 231 -1.30 15.56 -6.76
C ASP A 231 -2.29 16.62 -6.26
N ALA A 232 -3.16 16.24 -5.31
CA ALA A 232 -4.06 17.19 -4.64
C ALA A 232 -3.27 18.29 -3.92
N GLU A 233 -2.16 17.93 -3.26
CA GLU A 233 -1.25 18.90 -2.66
C GLU A 233 -0.64 19.80 -3.72
N LEU A 234 -0.10 19.28 -4.82
CA LEU A 234 0.45 20.10 -5.90
C LEU A 234 -0.58 21.09 -6.45
N LEU A 235 -1.81 20.64 -6.72
CA LEU A 235 -2.87 21.47 -7.27
C LEU A 235 -3.33 22.57 -6.29
N LEU A 236 -3.35 22.28 -4.98
CA LEU A 236 -3.71 23.27 -3.97
C LEU A 236 -2.55 24.23 -3.66
N TRP A 237 -1.31 23.76 -3.57
CA TRP A 237 -0.18 24.52 -3.02
C TRP A 237 0.73 25.13 -4.09
N GLY A 238 0.83 24.46 -5.22
CA GLY A 238 1.92 24.66 -6.18
C GLY A 238 3.27 24.15 -5.68
N ASP A 239 4.28 24.37 -6.50
CA ASP A 239 5.70 24.17 -6.19
C ASP A 239 6.53 25.35 -6.77
N LEU A 240 7.86 25.27 -6.68
CA LEU A 240 8.79 26.30 -7.17
C LEU A 240 9.44 25.95 -8.51
N THR A 241 8.96 24.92 -9.19
CA THR A 241 9.56 24.42 -10.43
C THR A 241 9.48 25.42 -11.59
N PRO A 242 8.45 26.29 -11.70
CA PRO A 242 8.44 27.36 -12.70
C PRO A 242 9.60 28.35 -12.54
N GLU A 243 10.01 28.66 -11.30
CA GLU A 243 11.11 29.60 -11.04
C GLU A 243 12.49 28.95 -11.21
N THR A 244 12.61 27.66 -10.92
CA THR A 244 13.90 26.95 -11.03
C THR A 244 14.18 26.45 -12.45
N GLY A 245 13.18 26.39 -13.32
CA GLY A 245 13.30 25.84 -14.68
C GLY A 245 13.54 24.33 -14.71
N VAL A 246 13.16 23.62 -13.64
CA VAL A 246 13.26 22.15 -13.58
C VAL A 246 12.05 21.60 -14.31
N GLU A 247 12.27 20.72 -15.28
CA GLU A 247 11.21 20.06 -16.04
C GLU A 247 11.10 18.59 -15.65
N ASP A 248 9.88 18.07 -15.67
CA ASP A 248 9.57 16.66 -15.49
C ASP A 248 8.78 16.21 -16.74
N PRO A 249 9.09 15.05 -17.34
CA PRO A 249 8.32 14.52 -18.48
C PRO A 249 6.93 13.99 -18.09
N PHE A 250 6.61 13.94 -16.79
CA PHE A 250 5.33 13.49 -16.26
C PHE A 250 4.70 14.60 -15.39
N PRO A 251 3.36 14.75 -15.30
CA PRO A 251 2.72 15.89 -14.65
C PRO A 251 2.77 15.82 -13.12
N LEU A 252 3.98 15.88 -12.54
CA LEU A 252 4.27 15.88 -11.10
C LEU A 252 4.73 17.24 -10.57
N GLN A 253 4.95 18.19 -11.48
CA GLN A 253 5.55 19.49 -11.18
C GLN A 253 4.89 20.59 -12.01
N LEU A 254 4.71 21.78 -11.44
CA LEU A 254 3.99 22.88 -12.11
C LEU A 254 4.63 23.32 -13.44
N SER A 255 5.91 23.03 -13.67
CA SER A 255 6.60 23.29 -14.94
C SER A 255 6.09 22.45 -16.12
N HIS A 256 5.40 21.33 -15.88
CA HIS A 256 4.87 20.46 -16.92
C HIS A 256 3.68 21.10 -17.67
N ASP A 257 3.61 20.93 -18.99
CA ASP A 257 2.62 21.59 -19.86
C ASP A 257 1.16 21.36 -19.46
N LEU A 258 0.77 20.11 -19.17
CA LEU A 258 -0.58 19.80 -18.66
C LEU A 258 -0.97 20.58 -17.39
N LEU A 259 -0.01 20.91 -16.51
CA LEU A 259 -0.26 21.72 -15.31
C LEU A 259 -0.29 23.21 -15.66
N ARG A 260 0.63 23.69 -16.50
CA ARG A 260 0.68 25.08 -16.98
C ARG A 260 -0.58 25.49 -17.75
N GLU A 261 -1.13 24.58 -18.55
CA GLU A 261 -2.37 24.78 -19.32
C GLU A 261 -3.63 24.51 -18.49
N ASN A 262 -3.49 24.24 -17.19
CA ASN A 262 -4.58 23.92 -16.28
C ASN A 262 -5.47 22.77 -16.81
N LYS A 263 -4.85 21.71 -17.32
CA LYS A 263 -5.50 20.49 -17.83
C LYS A 263 -5.56 19.36 -16.80
N VAL A 264 -5.00 19.56 -15.60
CA VAL A 264 -5.05 18.58 -14.51
C VAL A 264 -6.22 18.83 -13.57
N ARG A 265 -6.94 17.77 -13.20
CA ARG A 265 -8.06 17.78 -12.26
C ARG A 265 -7.84 16.75 -11.16
N MET A 266 -8.15 17.10 -9.91
CA MET A 266 -8.17 16.17 -8.78
C MET A 266 -9.62 15.93 -8.33
N PRO A 267 -10.18 14.73 -8.57
CA PRO A 267 -11.49 14.33 -8.06
C PRO A 267 -11.56 14.36 -6.54
N LEU A 268 -12.47 15.17 -6.01
CA LEU A 268 -12.72 15.28 -4.56
C LEU A 268 -13.91 14.42 -4.11
N ASP A 269 -14.81 14.07 -5.04
CA ASP A 269 -16.00 13.28 -4.78
C ASP A 269 -16.31 12.35 -5.97
N PRO A 270 -16.62 11.06 -5.74
CA PRO A 270 -16.93 10.11 -6.82
C PRO A 270 -18.13 10.51 -7.68
N ALA A 271 -19.20 11.06 -7.10
CA ALA A 271 -20.40 11.37 -7.86
C ALA A 271 -20.17 12.57 -8.80
N ALA A 272 -19.50 13.62 -8.31
CA ALA A 272 -19.08 14.75 -9.14
C ALA A 272 -18.11 14.30 -10.24
N TRP A 273 -17.16 13.41 -9.91
CA TRP A 273 -16.20 12.89 -10.88
C TRP A 273 -16.86 12.07 -11.99
N ILE A 274 -17.79 11.19 -11.64
CA ILE A 274 -18.57 10.41 -12.62
C ILE A 274 -19.37 11.37 -13.52
N ASP A 275 -20.00 12.41 -12.94
CA ASP A 275 -20.76 13.39 -13.72
C ASP A 275 -19.89 14.16 -14.73
N GLU A 276 -18.71 14.64 -14.30
CA GLU A 276 -17.72 15.28 -15.18
C GLU A 276 -17.29 14.37 -16.35
N LEU A 277 -17.08 13.08 -16.06
CA LEU A 277 -16.69 12.09 -17.05
C LEU A 277 -17.79 11.76 -18.06
N ARG A 278 -19.07 12.06 -17.78
CA ARG A 278 -20.16 11.91 -18.78
C ARG A 278 -19.95 12.78 -20.00
N GLY A 279 -19.28 13.93 -19.83
CA GLY A 279 -18.98 14.89 -20.89
C GLY A 279 -17.73 14.57 -21.71
N HIS A 280 -17.08 13.43 -21.49
CA HIS A 280 -15.88 12.99 -22.21
C HIS A 280 -16.20 11.92 -23.25
N ASP A 281 -15.46 11.83 -24.34
CA ASP A 281 -15.73 10.86 -25.41
C ASP A 281 -15.02 9.53 -25.17
N PHE A 282 -13.85 9.56 -24.52
CA PHE A 282 -13.08 8.37 -24.20
C PHE A 282 -12.19 8.60 -23.00
N ALA A 283 -11.95 7.56 -22.20
CA ALA A 283 -11.01 7.58 -21.10
C ALA A 283 -10.00 6.44 -21.21
N TYR A 284 -8.74 6.68 -20.84
CA TYR A 284 -7.79 5.58 -20.75
C TYR A 284 -6.70 5.86 -19.73
N GLY A 285 -6.01 4.79 -19.34
CA GLY A 285 -4.76 4.89 -18.61
C GLY A 285 -4.61 3.83 -17.52
N THR A 286 -3.64 4.02 -16.63
CA THR A 286 -3.14 2.96 -15.75
C THR A 286 -3.85 2.88 -14.40
N ARG A 287 -4.78 3.81 -14.10
CA ARG A 287 -5.57 3.78 -12.87
C ARG A 287 -6.91 3.11 -13.13
N ILE A 288 -7.06 1.87 -12.68
CA ILE A 288 -8.31 1.13 -12.90
C ILE A 288 -9.56 1.88 -12.43
N HIS A 289 -9.54 2.53 -11.27
CA HIS A 289 -10.70 3.26 -10.77
C HIS A 289 -10.99 4.54 -11.58
N GLY A 290 -10.01 5.12 -12.28
CA GLY A 290 -10.28 6.22 -13.23
C GLY A 290 -11.07 5.77 -14.44
N ASN A 291 -10.73 4.58 -14.94
CA ASN A 291 -11.46 3.95 -16.05
C ASN A 291 -12.84 3.44 -15.58
N ILE A 292 -12.95 2.85 -14.38
CA ILE A 292 -14.25 2.47 -13.80
C ILE A 292 -15.15 3.70 -13.64
N ALA A 293 -14.64 4.84 -13.16
CA ALA A 293 -15.43 6.07 -13.08
C ALA A 293 -16.00 6.48 -14.44
N ALA A 294 -15.20 6.36 -15.51
CA ALA A 294 -15.65 6.65 -16.88
C ALA A 294 -16.72 5.66 -17.34
N LEU A 295 -16.55 4.36 -17.10
CA LEU A 295 -17.55 3.35 -17.43
C LEU A 295 -18.87 3.58 -16.68
N LEU A 296 -18.81 3.94 -15.40
CA LEU A 296 -19.97 4.34 -14.60
C LEU A 296 -20.63 5.64 -15.09
N ALA A 297 -19.90 6.45 -15.85
CA ALA A 297 -20.44 7.62 -16.53
C ALA A 297 -21.09 7.28 -17.89
N GLY A 298 -20.94 6.05 -18.38
CA GLY A 298 -21.31 5.64 -19.74
C GLY A 298 -20.27 6.07 -20.80
N THR A 299 -19.08 6.47 -20.38
CA THR A 299 -17.97 6.87 -21.26
C THR A 299 -17.07 5.65 -21.51
N PRO A 300 -16.77 5.30 -22.77
CA PRO A 300 -15.90 4.16 -23.08
C PRO A 300 -14.52 4.37 -22.45
N SER A 301 -13.93 3.30 -21.93
CA SER A 301 -12.57 3.34 -21.44
C SER A 301 -11.75 2.08 -21.66
N VAL A 302 -10.42 2.22 -21.60
CA VAL A 302 -9.45 1.13 -21.66
C VAL A 302 -8.41 1.26 -20.55
N VAL A 303 -8.19 0.17 -19.83
CA VAL A 303 -7.17 0.11 -18.77
C VAL A 303 -5.82 -0.30 -19.34
N LEU A 304 -4.78 0.49 -19.07
CA LEU A 304 -3.40 0.10 -19.32
C LEU A 304 -2.84 -0.64 -18.11
N THR A 305 -2.76 -1.97 -18.18
CA THR A 305 -2.35 -2.79 -17.03
C THR A 305 -0.83 -2.80 -16.88
N HIS A 306 -0.36 -2.60 -15.64
CA HIS A 306 1.08 -2.55 -15.30
C HIS A 306 1.41 -3.41 -14.07
N ASP A 307 0.39 -3.93 -13.38
CA ASP A 307 0.54 -4.78 -12.20
C ASP A 307 -0.58 -5.84 -12.17
N SER A 308 -0.42 -6.82 -11.29
CA SER A 308 -1.41 -7.88 -11.13
C SER A 308 -2.77 -7.40 -10.65
N ARG A 309 -2.80 -6.37 -9.82
CA ARG A 309 -4.01 -5.80 -9.22
C ARG A 309 -4.96 -5.23 -10.28
N THR A 310 -4.43 -4.48 -11.23
CA THR A 310 -5.21 -3.91 -12.33
C THR A 310 -5.66 -5.01 -13.28
N LEU A 311 -4.76 -5.93 -13.64
CA LEU A 311 -5.05 -7.03 -14.56
C LEU A 311 -6.09 -8.01 -14.01
N GLU A 312 -6.02 -8.39 -12.72
CA GLU A 312 -6.96 -9.30 -12.07
C GLU A 312 -8.40 -8.75 -12.15
N LEU A 313 -8.59 -7.49 -11.81
CA LEU A 313 -9.91 -6.86 -11.88
C LEU A 313 -10.41 -6.71 -13.32
N CYS A 314 -9.52 -6.36 -14.27
CA CYS A 314 -9.92 -6.27 -15.67
C CYS A 314 -10.38 -7.62 -16.20
N ARG A 315 -9.70 -8.72 -15.84
CA ARG A 315 -10.10 -10.07 -16.21
C ARG A 315 -11.39 -10.50 -15.53
N TYR A 316 -11.54 -10.25 -14.23
CA TYR A 316 -12.75 -10.64 -13.51
C TYR A 316 -13.99 -9.94 -14.08
N PHE A 317 -13.89 -8.66 -14.42
CA PHE A 317 -15.00 -7.85 -14.95
C PHE A 317 -15.11 -7.80 -16.48
N ASP A 318 -14.20 -8.44 -17.22
CA ASP A 318 -14.05 -8.28 -18.67
C ASP A 318 -13.92 -6.80 -19.11
N ILE A 319 -13.28 -5.96 -18.30
CA ILE A 319 -13.00 -4.56 -18.68
C ILE A 319 -11.93 -4.57 -19.80
N PRO A 320 -12.13 -3.84 -20.91
CA PRO A 320 -11.11 -3.71 -21.95
C PRO A 320 -9.78 -3.22 -21.39
N HIS A 321 -8.72 -3.96 -21.70
CA HIS A 321 -7.39 -3.69 -21.16
C HIS A 321 -6.27 -4.10 -22.10
N VAL A 322 -5.14 -3.41 -22.01
CA VAL A 322 -3.92 -3.70 -22.76
C VAL A 322 -2.73 -3.63 -21.80
N PRO A 323 -1.79 -4.59 -21.83
CA PRO A 323 -0.52 -4.50 -21.10
C PRO A 323 0.27 -3.27 -21.54
N ILE A 324 0.75 -2.47 -20.59
CA ILE A 324 1.42 -1.22 -20.94
C ILE A 324 2.74 -1.42 -21.69
N ASP A 325 3.42 -2.55 -21.45
CA ASP A 325 4.64 -2.94 -22.16
C ASP A 325 4.39 -3.40 -23.61
N SER A 326 3.12 -3.55 -24.00
CA SER A 326 2.70 -3.88 -25.37
C SER A 326 2.24 -2.66 -26.19
N VAL A 327 2.17 -1.48 -25.57
CA VAL A 327 1.83 -0.22 -26.26
C VAL A 327 3.07 0.66 -26.44
N SER A 328 3.12 1.38 -27.55
CA SER A 328 4.21 2.33 -27.84
C SER A 328 3.88 3.72 -27.31
N ALA A 329 4.90 4.54 -27.08
CA ALA A 329 4.77 5.93 -26.65
C ALA A 329 3.90 6.80 -27.58
N ASP A 330 3.87 6.47 -28.87
CA ASP A 330 3.15 7.17 -29.94
C ASP A 330 1.77 6.58 -30.25
N THR A 331 1.29 5.62 -29.45
CA THR A 331 -0.06 5.03 -29.60
C THR A 331 -1.13 6.12 -29.52
N ASP A 332 -2.02 6.17 -30.52
CA ASP A 332 -3.15 7.10 -30.52
C ASP A 332 -4.25 6.55 -29.59
N PRO A 333 -4.84 7.37 -28.70
CA PRO A 333 -6.04 7.01 -27.96
C PRO A 333 -7.16 6.38 -28.82
N ARG A 334 -7.24 6.73 -30.11
CA ARG A 334 -8.17 6.11 -31.06
C ARG A 334 -7.93 4.61 -31.23
N ASP A 335 -6.68 4.17 -31.32
CA ASP A 335 -6.35 2.75 -31.52
C ASP A 335 -6.80 1.90 -30.32
N LEU A 336 -6.67 2.46 -29.10
CA LEU A 336 -7.16 1.82 -27.88
C LEU A 336 -8.70 1.73 -27.88
N TYR A 337 -9.38 2.80 -28.30
CA TYR A 337 -10.83 2.81 -28.39
C TYR A 337 -11.35 1.79 -29.41
N GLU A 338 -10.74 1.70 -30.59
CA GLU A 338 -11.10 0.74 -31.65
C GLU A 338 -10.83 -0.72 -31.24
N TYR A 339 -9.85 -0.96 -30.37
CA TYR A 339 -9.57 -2.27 -29.78
C TYR A 339 -10.63 -2.72 -28.76
N ALA A 340 -11.35 -1.79 -28.12
CA ALA A 340 -12.15 -2.08 -26.94
C ALA A 340 -13.44 -2.85 -27.26
N ASP A 341 -13.70 -3.95 -26.53
CA ASP A 341 -14.97 -4.69 -26.56
C ASP A 341 -15.61 -4.79 -25.18
N TYR A 342 -16.75 -4.12 -25.00
CA TYR A 342 -17.52 -4.07 -23.75
C TYR A 342 -18.59 -5.16 -23.64
N SER A 343 -18.71 -6.04 -24.65
CA SER A 343 -19.82 -7.00 -24.76
C SER A 343 -19.82 -7.99 -23.61
N ALA A 344 -18.68 -8.59 -23.28
CA ALA A 344 -18.56 -9.55 -22.19
C ALA A 344 -18.78 -8.89 -20.81
N MET A 345 -18.21 -7.69 -20.60
CA MET A 345 -18.42 -6.90 -19.38
C MET A 345 -19.91 -6.70 -19.10
N THR A 346 -20.66 -6.25 -20.12
CA THR A 346 -22.08 -5.96 -20.00
C THR A 346 -22.91 -7.24 -19.85
N LYS A 347 -22.62 -8.27 -20.65
CA LYS A 347 -23.34 -9.54 -20.66
C LYS A 347 -23.30 -10.25 -19.31
N TYR A 348 -22.15 -10.27 -18.65
CA TYR A 348 -21.96 -11.00 -17.38
C TYR A 348 -22.09 -10.13 -16.13
N HIS A 349 -22.47 -8.85 -16.27
CA HIS A 349 -22.62 -7.94 -15.11
C HIS A 349 -23.66 -8.45 -14.09
N GLY A 350 -24.83 -8.90 -14.55
CA GLY A 350 -25.88 -9.44 -13.69
C GLY A 350 -25.42 -10.64 -12.86
N GLU A 351 -24.69 -11.58 -13.46
CA GLU A 351 -24.13 -12.74 -12.74
C GLU A 351 -23.14 -12.31 -11.65
N ARG A 352 -22.28 -11.33 -11.94
CA ARG A 352 -21.33 -10.79 -10.95
C ARG A 352 -22.07 -10.03 -9.83
N PHE A 353 -23.17 -9.37 -10.15
CA PHE A 353 -24.03 -8.71 -9.18
C PHE A 353 -24.73 -9.72 -8.25
N GLU A 354 -25.20 -10.86 -8.79
CA GLU A 354 -25.72 -11.95 -7.97
C GLU A 354 -24.65 -12.52 -7.03
N ARG A 355 -23.39 -12.65 -7.49
CA ARG A 355 -22.29 -13.12 -6.63
C ARG A 355 -22.02 -12.19 -5.46
N ILE A 356 -21.97 -10.87 -5.68
CA ILE A 356 -21.71 -9.91 -4.60
C ILE A 356 -22.88 -9.81 -3.62
N THR A 357 -24.13 -9.92 -4.10
CA THR A 357 -25.31 -9.94 -3.23
C THR A 357 -25.41 -11.22 -2.42
N ALA A 358 -25.12 -12.38 -3.03
CA ALA A 358 -25.02 -13.66 -2.31
C ALA A 358 -23.92 -13.65 -1.23
N PHE A 359 -22.79 -12.98 -1.49
CA PHE A 359 -21.75 -12.75 -0.48
C PHE A 359 -22.26 -11.92 0.70
N LEU A 360 -23.04 -10.87 0.44
CA LEU A 360 -23.65 -10.06 1.50
C LEU A 360 -24.64 -10.88 2.33
N ASP A 361 -25.53 -11.64 1.68
CA ASP A 361 -26.50 -12.50 2.35
C ASP A 361 -25.82 -13.57 3.22
N ARG A 362 -24.75 -14.20 2.69
CA ARG A 362 -23.94 -15.18 3.41
C ARG A 362 -23.32 -14.61 4.69
N ASN A 363 -23.03 -13.31 4.72
CA ASN A 363 -22.45 -12.60 5.86
C ASN A 363 -23.48 -11.81 6.67
N ASP A 364 -24.78 -12.11 6.52
CA ASP A 364 -25.89 -11.44 7.22
C ASP A 364 -25.90 -9.91 7.05
N LEU A 365 -25.53 -9.44 5.86
CA LEU A 365 -25.57 -8.03 5.48
C LEU A 365 -26.77 -7.75 4.58
N ARG A 366 -27.81 -7.15 5.16
CA ARG A 366 -28.91 -6.57 4.37
C ARG A 366 -28.35 -5.50 3.44
N ASN A 367 -28.91 -5.43 2.25
CA ASN A 367 -28.47 -4.53 1.19
C ASN A 367 -29.66 -3.81 0.54
N THR A 368 -29.42 -2.64 -0.02
CA THR A 368 -30.47 -1.77 -0.57
C THR A 368 -31.19 -2.38 -1.78
N TYR A 369 -30.56 -3.31 -2.49
CA TYR A 369 -31.10 -3.89 -3.73
C TYR A 369 -32.15 -4.98 -3.45
N SER A 370 -31.82 -5.95 -2.60
CA SER A 370 -32.75 -7.05 -2.26
C SER A 370 -33.65 -6.73 -1.06
N HIS A 371 -33.28 -5.73 -0.25
CA HIS A 371 -33.93 -5.44 1.04
C HIS A 371 -34.38 -3.98 1.19
N GLY A 372 -34.32 -3.19 0.12
CA GLY A 372 -34.60 -1.76 0.14
C GLY A 372 -35.23 -1.27 -1.17
N ASP A 373 -34.93 -0.03 -1.53
CA ASP A 373 -35.49 0.68 -2.67
C ASP A 373 -34.52 0.74 -3.87
N GLY A 374 -33.56 -0.19 -3.94
CA GLY A 374 -32.52 -0.19 -4.96
C GLY A 374 -31.48 0.93 -4.79
N GLY A 375 -31.47 1.61 -3.65
CA GLY A 375 -30.59 2.75 -3.38
C GLY A 375 -31.18 4.10 -3.79
N ALA A 376 -32.45 4.16 -4.17
CA ALA A 376 -33.10 5.38 -4.66
C ALA A 376 -33.09 6.51 -3.60
N ALA A 377 -33.37 6.21 -2.33
CA ALA A 377 -33.30 7.20 -1.25
C ALA A 377 -31.87 7.69 -0.99
N PHE A 378 -30.87 6.81 -1.15
CA PHE A 378 -29.47 7.20 -1.05
C PHE A 378 -29.09 8.16 -2.19
N ASP A 379 -29.45 7.82 -3.42
CA ASP A 379 -29.19 8.65 -4.60
C ASP A 379 -29.90 10.01 -4.50
N ALA A 380 -31.15 10.06 -4.03
CA ALA A 380 -31.88 11.30 -3.81
C ALA A 380 -31.20 12.20 -2.76
N ARG A 381 -30.67 11.61 -1.67
CA ARG A 381 -29.92 12.35 -0.66
C ARG A 381 -28.60 12.87 -1.20
N LEU A 382 -27.90 12.08 -2.01
CA LEU A 382 -26.64 12.47 -2.64
C LEU A 382 -26.85 13.60 -3.65
N ALA A 383 -27.88 13.51 -4.49
CA ALA A 383 -28.23 14.53 -5.48
C ALA A 383 -28.66 15.88 -4.86
N ALA A 384 -29.12 15.88 -3.60
CA ALA A 384 -29.45 17.09 -2.86
C ALA A 384 -28.21 17.85 -2.32
N LEU A 385 -27.01 17.28 -2.43
CA LEU A 385 -25.78 17.89 -1.95
C LEU A 385 -25.13 18.78 -2.99
N GLY A 386 -24.59 19.93 -2.55
CA GLY A 386 -23.68 20.74 -3.35
C GLY A 386 -22.27 20.14 -3.33
N LEU A 387 -22.04 19.12 -4.15
CA LEU A 387 -20.74 18.44 -4.25
C LEU A 387 -19.71 19.35 -4.95
N PRO A 388 -18.44 19.39 -4.48
CA PRO A 388 -17.41 20.19 -5.12
C PRO A 388 -17.01 19.57 -6.47
N ALA A 389 -16.76 20.41 -7.47
CA ALA A 389 -16.11 20.00 -8.70
C ALA A 389 -14.68 19.48 -8.41
N SER A 390 -14.12 18.74 -9.35
CA SER A 390 -12.70 18.36 -9.30
C SER A 390 -11.81 19.60 -9.20
N MET A 391 -10.85 19.56 -8.28
CA MET A 391 -9.97 20.70 -8.02
C MET A 391 -9.03 20.93 -9.21
N PRO A 392 -8.93 22.17 -9.75
CA PRO A 392 -7.98 22.52 -10.81
C PRO A 392 -6.61 22.88 -10.23
N VAL A 393 -5.68 23.27 -11.10
CA VAL A 393 -4.42 23.88 -10.68
C VAL A 393 -4.71 25.27 -10.12
N TRP A 394 -4.16 25.58 -8.94
CA TRP A 394 -4.24 26.93 -8.37
C TRP A 394 -3.48 27.93 -9.26
N ASP A 395 -4.18 28.99 -9.67
CA ASP A 395 -3.70 30.00 -10.61
C ASP A 395 -3.06 31.23 -9.93
N GLY A 396 -2.86 31.17 -8.61
CA GLY A 396 -2.34 32.29 -7.82
C GLY A 396 -3.43 33.24 -7.30
N SER A 397 -4.70 33.09 -7.72
CA SER A 397 -5.80 33.94 -7.27
C SER A 397 -6.23 33.63 -5.82
N ASP A 398 -6.99 34.54 -5.22
CA ASP A 398 -7.62 34.27 -3.93
C ASP A 398 -8.85 33.37 -4.11
N ASP A 399 -8.63 32.08 -3.85
CA ASP A 399 -9.63 31.01 -3.87
C ASP A 399 -10.24 30.74 -2.48
N GLY A 400 -9.98 31.60 -1.49
CA GLY A 400 -10.44 31.43 -0.12
C GLY A 400 -9.63 30.42 0.70
N HIS A 401 -8.59 29.80 0.15
CA HIS A 401 -7.74 28.83 0.86
C HIS A 401 -6.44 29.44 1.41
N MET A 402 -6.18 30.75 1.22
CA MET A 402 -4.95 31.42 1.71
C MET A 402 -4.69 31.26 3.21
N ARG A 403 -5.72 31.37 4.05
CA ARG A 403 -5.57 31.17 5.50
C ARG A 403 -5.09 29.75 5.82
N TYR A 404 -5.67 28.75 5.17
CA TYR A 404 -5.23 27.36 5.31
C TYR A 404 -3.80 27.21 4.80
N ARG A 405 -3.48 27.86 3.68
CA ARG A 405 -2.14 27.84 3.10
C ARG A 405 -1.06 28.27 4.09
N VAL A 406 -1.19 29.50 4.57
CA VAL A 406 -0.25 30.12 5.51
C VAL A 406 -0.19 29.35 6.83
N SER A 407 -1.33 28.92 7.38
CA SER A 407 -1.37 28.20 8.66
C SER A 407 -0.64 26.87 8.60
N ARG A 408 -0.85 26.08 7.54
CA ARG A 408 -0.17 24.79 7.39
C ARG A 408 1.33 24.96 7.18
N LEU A 409 1.75 25.96 6.40
CA LEU A 409 3.18 26.25 6.21
C LEU A 409 3.83 26.56 7.56
N ARG A 410 3.19 27.39 8.38
CA ARG A 410 3.66 27.70 9.74
C ARG A 410 3.74 26.44 10.62
N GLU A 411 2.75 25.56 10.58
CA GLU A 411 2.77 24.28 11.31
C GLU A 411 3.92 23.38 10.84
N ARG A 412 4.11 23.23 9.52
CA ARG A 412 5.18 22.40 8.94
C ARG A 412 6.56 22.93 9.35
N ILE A 413 6.77 24.24 9.33
CA ILE A 413 8.01 24.88 9.78
C ILE A 413 8.23 24.62 11.28
N ALA A 414 7.20 24.79 12.12
CA ALA A 414 7.31 24.52 13.56
C ALA A 414 7.69 23.05 13.86
N VAL A 415 7.06 22.10 13.15
CA VAL A 415 7.38 20.67 13.26
C VAL A 415 8.78 20.37 12.76
N ALA A 416 9.20 20.95 11.63
CA ALA A 416 10.54 20.78 11.07
C ALA A 416 11.61 21.29 12.04
N ASN A 417 11.43 22.48 12.61
CA ASN A 417 12.34 23.06 13.60
C ASN A 417 12.44 22.16 14.84
N THR A 418 11.32 21.66 15.36
CA THR A 418 11.31 20.73 16.50
C THR A 418 12.09 19.44 16.20
N ARG A 419 11.97 18.90 14.98
CA ARG A 419 12.73 17.73 14.54
C ARG A 419 14.22 18.03 14.42
N ILE A 420 14.58 19.18 13.84
CA ILE A 420 15.97 19.64 13.75
C ILE A 420 16.59 19.72 15.15
N ASP A 421 15.92 20.37 16.09
CA ASP A 421 16.39 20.50 17.48
C ASP A 421 16.61 19.14 18.13
N LYS A 422 15.70 18.19 17.90
CA LYS A 422 15.85 16.81 18.38
C LYS A 422 17.08 16.13 17.77
N ARG A 423 17.28 16.24 16.46
CA ARG A 423 18.44 15.64 15.77
C ARG A 423 19.76 16.27 16.19
N VAL A 424 19.78 17.58 16.45
CA VAL A 424 20.96 18.27 16.99
C VAL A 424 21.32 17.71 18.37
N ARG A 425 20.34 17.50 19.26
CA ARG A 425 20.57 16.87 20.57
C ARG A 425 21.09 15.44 20.45
N GLU A 426 20.43 14.60 19.66
CA GLU A 426 20.86 13.21 19.42
C GLU A 426 22.26 13.15 18.80
N ASN A 427 22.58 14.04 17.85
CA ASN A 427 23.91 14.08 17.24
C ASN A 427 24.99 14.46 18.26
N LYS A 428 24.69 15.40 19.17
CA LYS A 428 25.58 15.76 20.28
C LYS A 428 25.84 14.56 21.20
N GLU A 429 24.79 13.83 21.59
CA GLU A 429 24.91 12.62 22.41
C GLU A 429 25.72 11.52 21.72
N LEU A 430 25.48 11.29 20.43
CA LEU A 430 26.23 10.31 19.63
C LEU A 430 27.70 10.68 19.53
N ARG A 431 28.04 11.97 19.32
CA ARG A 431 29.43 12.43 19.32
C ARG A 431 30.11 12.19 20.67
N THR A 432 29.43 12.43 21.79
CA THR A 432 29.99 12.14 23.13
C THR A 432 30.21 10.63 23.32
N ARG A 433 29.26 9.79 22.90
CA ARG A 433 29.40 8.32 22.99
C ARG A 433 30.52 7.80 22.11
N LEU A 434 30.69 8.37 20.92
CA LEU A 434 31.77 8.02 19.99
C LEU A 434 33.13 8.33 20.61
N ALA A 435 33.32 9.54 21.14
CA ALA A 435 34.56 9.92 21.82
C ALA A 435 34.89 8.97 22.99
N ALA A 436 33.90 8.62 23.82
CA ALA A 436 34.09 7.68 24.93
C ALA A 436 34.32 6.23 24.46
N ALA A 437 33.89 5.85 23.25
CA ALA A 437 34.17 4.55 22.67
C ALA A 437 35.58 4.51 22.08
N GLU A 438 36.03 5.59 21.44
CA GLU A 438 37.39 5.77 20.94
C GLU A 438 38.41 5.70 22.09
N GLU A 439 38.16 6.43 23.20
CA GLU A 439 39.01 6.37 24.40
C GLU A 439 39.12 4.94 24.96
N ARG A 440 37.99 4.22 25.06
CA ARG A 440 37.99 2.81 25.50
C ARG A 440 38.70 1.88 24.52
N ALA A 441 38.64 2.15 23.23
CA ALA A 441 39.33 1.37 22.21
C ALA A 441 40.85 1.56 22.33
N ASP A 442 41.32 2.78 22.59
CA ASP A 442 42.73 3.09 22.85
C ASP A 442 43.23 2.41 24.12
N GLU A 443 42.48 2.49 25.23
CA GLU A 443 42.80 1.80 26.47
C GLU A 443 42.90 0.27 26.28
N ASN A 444 41.93 -0.32 25.56
CA ASN A 444 41.94 -1.75 25.27
C ASN A 444 43.12 -2.15 24.38
N SER A 445 43.48 -1.31 23.41
CA SER A 445 44.65 -1.54 22.55
C SER A 445 45.95 -1.54 23.35
N LEU A 446 46.10 -0.63 24.32
CA LEU A 446 47.24 -0.60 25.23
C LEU A 446 47.28 -1.84 26.15
N ARG A 447 46.12 -2.24 26.71
CA ARG A 447 46.01 -3.46 27.53
C ARG A 447 46.35 -4.71 26.74
N LEU A 448 45.87 -4.81 25.49
CA LEU A 448 46.17 -5.93 24.60
C LEU A 448 47.67 -6.02 24.29
N ALA A 449 48.31 -4.90 23.99
CA ALA A 449 49.76 -4.85 23.76
C ALA A 449 50.55 -5.29 25.01
N ALA A 450 50.13 -4.86 26.20
CA ALA A 450 50.74 -5.28 27.46
C ALA A 450 50.58 -6.80 27.71
N ALA A 451 49.37 -7.33 27.52
CA ALA A 451 49.09 -8.75 27.65
C ALA A 451 49.88 -9.61 26.66
N GLN A 452 50.02 -9.16 25.40
CA GLN A 452 50.86 -9.82 24.38
C GLN A 452 52.33 -9.88 24.82
N LYS A 453 52.85 -8.80 25.40
CA LYS A 453 54.23 -8.74 25.92
C LYS A 453 54.43 -9.71 27.09
N GLU A 454 53.47 -9.78 28.02
CA GLU A 454 53.52 -10.71 29.15
C GLU A 454 53.42 -12.17 28.71
N LEU A 455 52.54 -12.47 27.75
CA LEU A 455 52.42 -13.80 27.16
C LEU A 455 53.75 -14.23 26.50
N ALA A 456 54.37 -13.35 25.71
CA ALA A 456 55.67 -13.61 25.10
C ALA A 456 56.77 -13.87 26.14
N ALA A 457 56.79 -13.10 27.24
CA ALA A 457 57.71 -13.31 28.35
C ALA A 457 57.48 -14.66 29.05
N THR A 458 56.21 -15.05 29.23
CA THR A 458 55.81 -16.31 29.85
C THR A 458 56.20 -17.50 28.96
N HIS A 459 55.95 -17.43 27.65
CA HIS A 459 56.43 -18.42 26.68
C HIS A 459 57.96 -18.57 26.73
N LYS A 460 58.71 -17.47 26.82
CA LYS A 460 60.18 -17.52 26.95
C LYS A 460 60.63 -18.20 28.24
N ARG A 461 59.93 -17.97 29.37
CA ARG A 461 60.20 -18.62 30.66
C ARG A 461 59.88 -20.12 30.61
N LEU A 462 58.74 -20.50 30.03
CA LEU A 462 58.35 -21.90 29.81
C LEU A 462 59.39 -22.64 28.97
N ALA A 463 59.78 -22.08 27.81
CA ALA A 463 60.81 -22.67 26.95
C ALA A 463 62.18 -22.78 27.65
N ALA A 464 62.49 -21.90 28.61
CA ALA A 464 63.70 -22.03 29.43
C ALA A 464 63.57 -23.13 30.49
N LEU A 465 62.41 -23.27 31.12
CA LEU A 465 62.09 -24.35 32.06
C LEU A 465 62.12 -25.72 31.38
N GLU A 466 61.47 -25.87 30.23
CA GLU A 466 61.50 -27.10 29.42
C GLU A 466 62.93 -27.51 29.06
N ARG A 467 63.77 -26.56 28.63
CA ARG A 467 65.19 -26.81 28.38
C ARG A 467 65.95 -27.24 29.64
N ARG A 468 65.65 -26.67 30.80
CA ARG A 468 66.26 -27.09 32.08
C ARG A 468 65.81 -28.51 32.47
N ILE A 469 64.53 -28.82 32.34
CA ILE A 469 63.96 -30.15 32.64
C ILE A 469 64.56 -31.20 31.70
N GLY A 470 64.56 -30.99 30.38
CA GLY A 470 65.20 -31.90 29.44
C GLY A 470 66.71 -32.06 29.67
N GLY A 471 67.38 -31.01 30.16
CA GLY A 471 68.78 -31.06 30.60
C GLY A 471 69.01 -31.85 31.90
N ILE A 472 68.03 -31.89 32.80
CA ILE A 472 68.02 -32.72 34.01
C ILE A 472 67.74 -34.17 33.65
N GLU A 473 66.76 -34.45 32.79
CA GLU A 473 66.43 -35.80 32.30
C GLU A 473 67.61 -36.43 31.54
N LYS A 474 68.27 -35.68 30.63
CA LYS A 474 69.50 -36.15 29.98
C LYS A 474 70.61 -36.44 31.00
N ARG A 475 70.79 -35.61 32.03
CA ARG A 475 71.78 -35.86 33.08
C ARG A 475 71.43 -37.07 33.94
N ALA A 476 70.15 -37.30 34.25
CA ALA A 476 69.67 -38.48 34.95
C ALA A 476 69.90 -39.75 34.13
N MET A 477 69.56 -39.75 32.83
CA MET A 477 69.83 -40.87 31.92
C MET A 477 71.33 -41.17 31.74
N VAL A 478 72.17 -40.14 31.65
CA VAL A 478 73.61 -40.33 31.35
C VAL A 478 74.44 -40.64 32.60
N ARG A 479 74.12 -40.06 33.75
CA ARG A 479 74.94 -40.21 34.98
C ARG A 479 74.30 -41.12 36.02
N ILE A 480 73.00 -41.00 36.24
CA ILE A 480 72.32 -41.68 37.35
C ILE A 480 71.94 -43.11 36.97
N VAL A 481 71.32 -43.31 35.80
CA VAL A 481 70.90 -44.66 35.34
C VAL A 481 72.07 -45.65 35.23
N PRO A 482 73.24 -45.29 34.67
CA PRO A 482 74.40 -46.20 34.65
C PRO A 482 75.01 -46.41 36.04
N ALA A 483 74.99 -45.40 36.92
CA ALA A 483 75.48 -45.52 38.29
C ALA A 483 74.59 -46.43 39.16
N VAL A 484 73.26 -46.32 39.03
CA VAL A 484 72.30 -47.21 39.69
C VAL A 484 72.42 -48.63 39.13
N ARG A 485 72.53 -48.81 37.81
CA ARG A 485 72.82 -50.14 37.21
C ARG A 485 74.12 -50.74 37.74
N ARG A 486 75.19 -49.95 37.92
CA ARG A 486 76.44 -50.41 38.53
C ARG A 486 76.29 -50.78 40.01
N ARG A 487 75.44 -50.07 40.77
CA ARG A 487 75.23 -50.30 42.21
C ARG A 487 74.34 -51.52 42.48
N VAL A 488 73.27 -51.72 41.70
CA VAL A 488 72.42 -52.92 41.76
C VAL A 488 73.22 -54.19 41.39
N ARG A 489 74.10 -54.11 40.39
CA ARG A 489 75.00 -55.21 40.02
C ARG A 489 76.04 -55.55 41.11
N ARG A 490 76.32 -54.62 42.03
CA ARG A 490 77.24 -54.80 43.18
C ARG A 490 76.55 -55.39 44.42
N LEU A 491 75.24 -55.21 44.57
CA LEU A 491 74.45 -55.71 45.71
C LEU A 491 73.91 -57.14 45.53
N SER A 492 74.11 -57.76 44.35
CA SER A 492 73.60 -59.10 44.02
C SER A 492 74.64 -60.22 44.20
N LYS A 493 75.73 -60.00 44.97
CA LYS A 493 76.69 -61.07 45.32
C LYS A 493 76.29 -61.69 46.68
N PRO A 494 75.97 -62.99 46.78
CA PRO A 494 75.59 -63.63 48.04
C PRO A 494 76.84 -63.92 48.89
N GLY A 495 76.79 -63.55 50.17
CA GLY A 495 77.73 -63.97 51.20
C GLY A 495 77.14 -65.16 51.99
N GLU A 496 77.93 -66.21 52.12
CA GLU A 496 77.64 -67.48 52.78
C GLU A 496 77.68 -67.40 54.32
N LYS A 497 76.76 -68.17 54.94
CA LYS A 497 76.89 -69.01 56.15
C LYS A 497 76.99 -68.33 57.53
N GLY A 498 75.86 -68.39 58.24
CA GLY A 498 75.72 -68.89 59.61
C GLY A 498 74.56 -69.86 59.63
#